data_AF-A0A957N7J4-F1
#
_entry.id   AF-A0A957N7J4-F1
#
_cell.length_a   1.000
_cell.length_b   1.000
_cell.length_c   1.000
_cell.angle_alpha   90.00
_cell.angle_beta   90.00
_cell.angle_gamma   90.00
#
_symmetry.space_group_name_H-M   'P 1'
#
loop_
_entity.id
_entity.type
_entity.pdbx_description
1 polymer ?
#
loop_
_entity_poly.entity_id
_entity_poly.type
_entity_poly.pdbx_seq_one_letter_code
_entity_poly.pdbx_strand_id
1 'polypeptide(L)'
;MSTSANSDVQDVHVAPPASQSFLLRHWQKLAALIIWIALAVGVAWYVRRSDSGFAGALLNLVYLMQSSAWGPIIYIVVYALRPITFLSAAALTISGGFLFGPLWGVVYTVIGANTSAMVAY
;
A
#
# COMPACT_ATOMS: atom_id res chain seq x y z
N MET A 1 -61.58 -31.45 20.80
CA MET A 1 -60.54 -32.18 20.04
C MET A 1 -60.63 -31.67 18.62
N SER A 2 -59.83 -30.74 18.12
CA SER A 2 -58.46 -30.24 18.37
C SER A 2 -58.44 -28.74 17.98
N THR A 3 -58.21 -27.79 18.89
CA THR A 3 -56.92 -27.31 19.42
C THR A 3 -55.90 -26.93 18.33
N SER A 4 -56.00 -25.68 17.86
CA SER A 4 -54.95 -24.66 17.80
C SER A 4 -53.49 -25.09 17.61
N ALA A 5 -53.07 -25.44 16.40
CA ALA A 5 -51.64 -25.61 16.11
C ALA A 5 -51.30 -25.19 14.68
N ASN A 6 -51.55 -23.93 14.31
CA ASN A 6 -50.93 -23.36 13.10
C ASN A 6 -50.83 -21.83 13.13
N SER A 7 -50.37 -21.27 14.25
CA SER A 7 -50.04 -19.84 14.35
C SER A 7 -48.61 -19.57 14.86
N ASP A 8 -47.83 -20.62 15.14
CA ASP A 8 -46.42 -20.51 15.60
C ASP A 8 -45.41 -20.39 14.45
N VAL A 9 -45.86 -20.09 13.23
CA VAL A 9 -44.96 -19.64 12.14
C VAL A 9 -45.08 -18.13 11.99
N GLN A 10 -45.09 -17.42 13.13
CA GLN A 10 -44.81 -15.99 13.19
C GLN A 10 -43.31 -15.81 13.41
N ASP A 11 -42.72 -15.10 12.45
CA ASP A 11 -41.62 -14.17 12.70
C ASP A 11 -40.31 -14.81 13.17
N VAL A 12 -39.71 -15.66 12.33
CA VAL A 12 -38.25 -15.62 12.23
C VAL A 12 -37.90 -14.25 11.65
N HIS A 13 -37.82 -13.26 12.53
CA HIS A 13 -37.38 -11.91 12.22
C HIS A 13 -35.90 -12.01 11.83
N VAL A 14 -35.64 -12.31 10.56
CA VAL A 14 -34.30 -12.28 9.98
C VAL A 14 -33.86 -10.83 10.09
N ALA A 15 -33.01 -10.53 11.07
CA ALA A 15 -32.46 -9.20 11.23
C ALA A 15 -31.86 -8.77 9.88
N PRO A 16 -32.17 -7.55 9.39
CA PRO A 16 -31.60 -7.06 8.14
C PRO A 16 -30.07 -7.17 8.24
N PRO A 17 -29.37 -7.64 7.19
CA PRO A 17 -27.93 -7.74 7.23
C PRO A 17 -27.37 -6.37 7.62
N ALA A 18 -26.55 -6.32 8.68
CA ALA A 18 -25.93 -5.09 9.14
C ALA A 18 -25.33 -4.36 7.93
N SER A 19 -25.79 -3.14 7.67
CA SER A 19 -25.33 -2.34 6.54
C SER A 19 -23.81 -2.23 6.62
N GLN A 20 -23.09 -2.97 5.79
CA GLN A 20 -21.65 -2.89 5.72
C GLN A 20 -21.32 -1.44 5.37
N SER A 21 -20.75 -0.71 6.32
CA SER A 21 -20.48 0.71 6.11
C SER A 21 -19.60 0.86 4.87
N PHE A 22 -19.94 1.81 3.99
CA PHE A 22 -19.16 2.09 2.79
C PHE A 22 -17.68 2.32 3.13
N LEU A 23 -17.39 2.75 4.36
CA LEU A 23 -16.06 2.88 4.95
C LEU A 23 -15.27 1.55 4.98
N LEU A 24 -15.88 0.44 5.40
CA LEU A 24 -15.22 -0.89 5.38
C LEU A 24 -14.96 -1.43 3.97
N ARG A 25 -15.65 -0.90 2.95
CA ARG A 25 -15.37 -1.25 1.54
C ARG A 25 -14.34 -0.34 0.87
N HIS A 26 -14.11 0.87 1.39
CA HIS A 26 -13.28 1.88 0.75
C HIS A 26 -12.05 2.30 1.58
N TRP A 27 -11.84 1.73 2.77
CA TRP A 27 -10.68 2.05 3.62
C TRP A 27 -9.34 1.79 2.91
N GLN A 28 -9.27 0.79 2.02
CA GLN A 28 -8.10 0.55 1.18
C GLN A 28 -7.77 1.77 0.29
N LYS A 29 -8.79 2.39 -0.32
CA LYS A 29 -8.60 3.59 -1.16
C LYS A 29 -8.18 4.81 -0.32
N LEU A 30 -8.73 4.94 0.89
CA LEU A 30 -8.34 6.00 1.83
C LEU A 30 -6.90 5.83 2.31
N ALA A 31 -6.50 4.60 2.65
CA ALA A 31 -5.12 4.28 3.01
C ALA A 31 -4.17 4.60 1.85
N ALA A 32 -4.52 4.19 0.62
CA ALA A 32 -3.78 4.55 -0.60
C ALA A 32 -3.60 6.06 -0.74
N LEU A 33 -4.68 6.81 -0.56
CA LEU A 33 -4.68 8.26 -0.72
C LEU A 33 -3.77 8.92 0.32
N ILE A 34 -3.86 8.49 1.59
CA ILE A 34 -2.98 8.98 2.66
C ILE A 34 -1.52 8.68 2.36
N ILE A 35 -1.22 7.48 1.86
CA ILE A 35 0.14 7.09 1.44
C ILE A 35 0.64 7.98 0.31
N TRP A 36 -0.17 8.18 -0.73
CA TRP A 36 0.18 9.05 -1.86
C TRP A 36 0.42 10.49 -1.41
N ILE A 37 -0.43 11.02 -0.51
CA ILE A 37 -0.26 12.36 0.06
C ILE A 37 1.04 12.42 0.88
N ALA A 38 1.30 11.45 1.74
CA ALA A 38 2.51 11.43 2.55
C ALA A 38 3.78 11.35 1.68
N LEU A 39 3.75 10.54 0.62
CA LEU A 39 4.85 10.39 -0.31
C LEU A 39 5.06 11.67 -1.13
N ALA A 40 3.98 12.26 -1.65
CA ALA A 40 4.02 13.53 -2.37
C ALA A 40 4.50 14.69 -1.49
N VAL A 41 4.04 14.78 -0.24
CA VAL A 41 4.47 15.80 0.73
C VAL A 41 5.92 15.59 1.11
N GLY A 42 6.35 14.35 1.37
CA GLY A 42 7.75 14.03 1.68
C GLY A 42 8.69 14.43 0.55
N VAL A 43 8.33 14.08 -0.69
CA VAL A 43 9.09 14.47 -1.89
C VAL A 43 9.07 15.99 -2.08
N ALA A 44 7.91 16.64 -1.99
CA ALA A 44 7.80 18.09 -2.16
C ALA A 44 8.56 18.86 -1.07
N TRP A 45 8.54 18.37 0.17
CA TRP A 45 9.32 18.92 1.28
C TRP A 45 10.82 18.76 1.03
N TYR A 46 11.26 17.58 0.60
CA TYR A 46 12.65 17.29 0.26
C TYR A 46 13.18 18.15 -0.90
N VAL A 47 12.37 18.28 -1.96
CA VAL A 47 12.68 19.11 -3.14
C VAL A 47 12.71 20.59 -2.77
N ARG A 48 11.77 21.08 -1.94
CA ARG A 48 11.80 22.49 -1.48
C ARG A 48 12.96 22.79 -0.54
N ARG A 49 13.52 21.78 0.13
CA ARG A 49 14.68 21.92 1.01
C ARG A 49 16.01 21.81 0.26
N SER A 50 16.01 21.18 -0.91
CA SER A 50 17.19 21.06 -1.78
C SER A 50 17.18 22.22 -2.79
N ASP A 51 18.06 23.21 -2.63
CA ASP A 51 18.29 24.30 -3.62
C ASP A 51 18.84 23.81 -4.98
N SER A 52 18.91 22.49 -5.16
CA SER A 52 19.29 21.79 -6.38
C SER A 52 17.98 21.39 -7.08
N GLY A 53 17.70 21.90 -8.27
CA GLY A 53 16.48 21.56 -9.04
C GLY A 53 16.25 20.05 -9.22
N PHE A 54 15.20 19.66 -9.96
CA PHE A 54 14.71 18.27 -10.02
C PHE A 54 15.78 17.17 -10.15
N ALA A 55 16.78 17.36 -11.04
CA ALA A 55 17.86 16.40 -11.22
C ALA A 55 18.75 16.23 -9.98
N GLY A 56 19.09 17.32 -9.27
CA GLY A 56 19.87 17.26 -8.05
C GLY A 56 19.10 16.62 -6.89
N ALA A 57 17.79 16.91 -6.80
CA ALA A 57 16.92 16.22 -5.84
C ALA A 57 16.86 14.71 -6.09
N LEU A 58 16.80 14.27 -7.35
CA LEU A 58 16.85 12.84 -7.70
C LEU A 58 18.18 12.19 -7.30
N LEU A 59 19.32 12.83 -7.59
CA LEU A 59 20.63 12.31 -7.21
C LEU A 59 20.79 12.22 -5.70
N ASN A 60 20.33 13.23 -4.95
CA ASN A 60 20.38 13.21 -3.49
C ASN A 60 19.46 12.14 -2.91
N LEU A 61 18.29 11.89 -3.53
CA LEU A 61 17.39 10.81 -3.14
C LEU A 61 18.04 9.44 -3.36
N VAL A 62 18.65 9.22 -4.52
CA VAL A 62 19.38 7.98 -4.83
C VAL A 62 20.52 7.80 -3.84
N TYR A 63 21.29 8.85 -3.55
CA TYR A 63 22.35 8.82 -2.56
C TYR A 63 21.81 8.45 -1.17
N LEU A 64 20.68 9.01 -0.75
CA LEU A 64 20.04 8.67 0.52
C LEU A 64 19.56 7.22 0.56
N MET A 65 18.99 6.71 -0.53
CA MET A 65 18.59 5.30 -0.66
C MET A 65 19.79 4.34 -0.58
N GLN A 66 20.94 4.74 -1.13
CA GLN A 66 22.14 3.90 -1.17
C GLN A 66 22.98 3.97 0.10
N SER A 67 23.12 5.16 0.69
CA SER A 67 23.99 5.42 1.85
C SER A 67 23.31 5.15 3.20
N SER A 68 21.98 5.18 3.24
CA SER A 68 21.23 4.99 4.48
C SER A 68 20.74 3.56 4.63
N ALA A 69 20.86 3.01 5.84
CA ALA A 69 20.25 1.73 6.22
C ALA A 69 18.72 1.72 6.06
N TRP A 70 18.09 2.91 5.94
CA TRP A 70 16.66 3.06 5.70
C TRP A 70 16.24 2.83 4.25
N GLY A 71 17.16 2.88 3.28
CA GLY A 71 16.85 2.73 1.85
C GLY A 71 16.10 1.44 1.52
N PRO A 72 16.59 0.25 1.92
CA PRO A 72 15.91 -1.01 1.69
C PRO A 72 14.51 -1.08 2.32
N ILE A 73 14.34 -0.54 3.52
CA ILE A 73 13.06 -0.52 4.22
C ILE A 73 12.05 0.33 3.44
N ILE A 74 12.46 1.53 3.02
CA ILE A 74 11.63 2.44 2.24
C ILE A 74 11.24 1.78 0.91
N TYR A 75 12.17 1.13 0.23
CA TYR A 75 11.91 0.40 -1.00
C TYR A 75 10.88 -0.72 -0.80
N ILE A 76 11.04 -1.56 0.23
CA ILE A 76 10.11 -2.66 0.55
C ILE A 76 8.72 -2.12 0.86
N VAL A 77 8.60 -1.03 1.63
CA VAL A 77 7.32 -0.38 1.93
C VAL A 77 6.67 0.13 0.66
N VAL A 78 7.40 0.87 -0.19
CA VAL A 78 6.87 1.35 -1.48
C VAL A 78 6.41 0.19 -2.35
N TYR A 79 7.17 -0.92 -2.38
CA TYR A 79 6.82 -2.12 -3.12
C TYR A 79 5.58 -2.81 -2.55
N ALA A 80 5.45 -2.91 -1.23
CA ALA A 80 4.30 -3.49 -0.56
C ALA A 80 3.00 -2.74 -0.87
N LEU A 81 3.08 -1.42 -1.06
CA LEU A 81 1.95 -0.55 -1.35
C LEU A 81 1.52 -0.58 -2.83
N ARG A 82 2.27 -1.27 -3.69
CA ARG A 82 1.98 -1.44 -5.13
C ARG A 82 0.53 -1.83 -5.46
N PRO A 83 -0.15 -2.75 -4.73
CA PRO A 83 -1.54 -3.14 -5.04
C PRO A 83 -2.52 -1.98 -4.94
N ILE A 84 -2.19 -1.00 -4.09
CA ILE A 84 -3.04 0.13 -3.78
C ILE A 84 -2.65 1.38 -4.58
N THR A 85 -1.40 1.44 -5.07
CA THR A 85 -0.83 2.60 -5.76
C THR A 85 -0.74 2.46 -7.29
N PHE A 86 -1.14 1.32 -7.86
CA PHE A 86 -1.04 1.01 -9.30
C PHE A 86 0.39 1.20 -9.88
N LEU A 87 1.42 1.13 -9.04
CA LEU A 87 2.80 1.23 -9.49
C LEU A 87 3.18 0.02 -10.36
N SER A 88 3.92 0.27 -11.45
CA SER A 88 4.42 -0.80 -12.30
C SER A 88 5.44 -1.67 -11.54
N ALA A 89 5.17 -2.97 -11.46
CA ALA A 89 6.08 -3.92 -10.83
C ALA A 89 7.45 -3.94 -11.52
N ALA A 90 7.48 -3.83 -12.86
CA ALA A 90 8.72 -3.79 -13.62
C ALA A 90 9.58 -2.57 -13.27
N ALA A 91 8.97 -1.39 -13.16
CA ALA A 91 9.68 -0.16 -12.81
C ALA A 91 10.32 -0.27 -11.41
N LEU A 92 9.57 -0.80 -10.44
CA LEU A 92 10.08 -1.02 -9.08
C LEU A 92 11.23 -2.03 -9.08
N THR A 93 11.07 -3.19 -9.72
CA THR A 93 12.12 -4.21 -9.78
C THR A 93 13.41 -3.68 -10.42
N ILE A 94 13.31 -2.93 -11.53
CA ILE A 94 14.48 -2.29 -12.16
C ILE A 94 15.12 -1.28 -11.21
N SER A 95 14.31 -0.47 -10.52
CA SER A 95 14.81 0.48 -9.53
C SER A 95 15.51 -0.21 -8.36
N GLY A 96 15.04 -1.37 -7.90
CA GLY A 96 15.69 -2.14 -6.85
C GLY A 96 17.08 -2.63 -7.25
N GLY A 97 17.23 -3.12 -8.49
CA GLY A 97 18.53 -3.49 -9.06
C GLY A 97 19.47 -2.29 -9.24
N PHE A 98 18.94 -1.14 -9.65
CA PHE A 98 19.69 0.10 -9.80
C PHE A 98 20.15 0.68 -8.45
N LEU A 99 19.28 0.65 -7.44
CA LEU A 99 19.54 1.25 -6.12
C LEU A 99 20.45 0.37 -5.27
N PHE A 100 20.25 -0.94 -5.24
CA PHE A 100 20.93 -1.83 -4.29
C PHE A 100 21.88 -2.83 -4.95
N GLY A 101 22.00 -2.81 -6.29
CA GLY A 101 22.78 -3.77 -7.06
C GLY A 101 22.03 -5.07 -7.35
N PRO A 102 22.60 -5.98 -8.16
CA PRO A 102 21.91 -7.13 -8.71
C PRO A 102 21.52 -8.17 -7.65
N LEU A 103 22.34 -8.40 -6.62
CA LEU A 103 22.05 -9.39 -5.58
C LEU A 103 21.06 -8.86 -4.54
N TRP A 104 21.41 -7.76 -3.87
CA TRP A 104 20.56 -7.19 -2.82
C TRP A 104 19.27 -6.59 -3.36
N GLY A 105 19.28 -6.04 -4.57
CA GLY A 105 18.08 -5.58 -5.25
C GLY A 105 17.07 -6.70 -5.48
N VAL A 106 17.52 -7.91 -5.85
CA VAL A 106 16.65 -9.09 -5.97
C VAL A 106 16.08 -9.47 -4.62
N VAL A 107 16.92 -9.56 -3.57
CA VAL A 107 16.48 -9.92 -2.21
C VAL A 107 15.37 -8.98 -1.72
N TYR A 108 15.59 -7.67 -1.79
CA TYR A 108 14.59 -6.69 -1.33
C TYR A 108 13.34 -6.68 -2.20
N THR A 109 13.48 -6.94 -3.51
CA THR A 109 12.33 -7.06 -4.42
C THR A 109 11.48 -8.27 -4.10
N VAL A 110 12.08 -9.43 -3.80
CA VAL A 110 11.35 -10.64 -3.43
C VAL A 110 10.59 -10.43 -2.12
N ILE A 111 11.24 -9.82 -1.12
CA ILE A 111 10.59 -9.47 0.16
C ILE A 111 9.41 -8.54 -0.09
N GLY A 112 9.64 -7.42 -0.78
CA GLY A 112 8.59 -6.45 -1.10
C GLY A 112 7.45 -7.06 -1.92
N ALA A 113 7.73 -7.95 -2.87
CA ALA A 113 6.72 -8.61 -3.68
C ALA A 113 5.84 -9.57 -2.86
N ASN A 114 6.43 -10.32 -1.94
CA ASN A 114 5.67 -11.18 -1.03
C ASN A 114 4.80 -10.36 -0.09
N THR A 115 5.35 -9.29 0.51
CA THR A 115 4.56 -8.38 1.34
C THR A 115 3.42 -7.74 0.54
N SER A 116 3.68 -7.33 -0.71
CA SER A 116 2.67 -6.81 -1.62
C SER A 116 1.55 -7.81 -1.89
N ALA A 117 1.87 -9.09 -2.08
CA ALA A 117 0.87 -10.14 -2.27
C ALA A 117 0.00 -10.32 -1.02
N MET A 118 0.59 -10.25 0.18
CA MET A 118 -0.15 -10.31 1.46
C MET A 118 -1.06 -9.10 1.68
N VAL A 119 -0.70 -7.93 1.16
CA VAL A 119 -1.53 -6.71 1.25
C VAL A 119 -2.68 -6.73 0.23
N ALA A 120 -2.50 -7.44 -0.89
CA ALA A 120 -3.50 -7.51 -1.95
C ALA A 120 -4.64 -8.51 -1.68
N TYR A 121 -4.38 -9.53 -0.86
CA TYR A 121 -5.32 -10.60 -0.50
C TYR A 121 -5.99 -10.34 0.85
#